data_AF-A0A6P8ZFD6-F1
#
_entry.id   AF-A0A6P8ZFD6-F1
#
_cell.length_a   1.000
_cell.length_b   1.000
_cell.length_c   1.000
_cell.angle_alpha   90.00
_cell.angle_beta   90.00
_cell.angle_gamma   90.00
#
_symmetry.space_group_name_H-M   'P 1'
#
loop_
_entity.id
_entity.type
_entity.pdbx_description
1 polymer ?
#
loop_
_entity_poly.entity_id
_entity_poly.type
_entity_poly.pdbx_seq_one_letter_code
_entity_poly.pdbx_strand_id
1 'polypeptide(L)'
;MVNISTSSICKRSLSQSINIIILIGIFFGIIITIFVYFYYKKSILKCLYKKNICGRCIKRPDYEENLKKNDAFLAFSHKDLDLIDEYVEKLERGPAQYQLCFYHRDWLIGESIPNCIVNSIEDSSRIIILLTEHFVQSSWGRFEFRSAIEATTINKYKRLIIIVYSGVDLNDLDSELKNYLKFNTYLRRDDPQFWKKLMLVMPQRKQTDVTPKNDLL
;
A
#
# COMPACT_ATOMS: atom_id res chain seq x y z
N MET A 1 42.84 -47.09 -52.58
CA MET A 1 42.83 -46.73 -51.14
C MET A 1 42.75 -45.22 -51.04
N VAL A 2 41.58 -44.69 -50.64
CA VAL A 2 41.35 -43.24 -50.60
C VAL A 2 42.02 -42.68 -49.34
N ASN A 3 43.09 -41.92 -49.53
CA ASN A 3 43.82 -41.25 -48.46
C ASN A 3 43.06 -39.97 -48.09
N ILE A 4 42.00 -40.11 -47.28
CA ILE A 4 41.17 -38.98 -46.82
C ILE A 4 42.05 -38.14 -45.90
N SER A 5 42.45 -36.97 -46.41
CA SER A 5 43.45 -36.11 -45.81
C SER A 5 43.04 -35.67 -44.40
N THR A 6 43.85 -36.01 -43.40
CA THR A 6 43.74 -35.57 -41.99
C THR A 6 43.57 -34.06 -41.84
N SER A 7 44.04 -33.27 -42.82
CA SER A 7 43.86 -31.82 -42.92
C SER A 7 42.39 -31.40 -43.10
N SER A 8 41.55 -32.19 -43.76
CA SER A 8 40.12 -31.91 -43.96
C SER A 8 39.30 -32.15 -42.70
N ILE A 9 39.66 -33.18 -41.92
CA ILE A 9 39.05 -33.52 -40.63
C ILE A 9 39.43 -32.46 -39.58
N CYS A 10 40.68 -32.00 -39.60
CA CYS A 10 41.18 -30.96 -38.69
C CYS A 10 40.52 -29.59 -38.94
N LYS A 11 40.36 -29.17 -40.21
CA LYS A 11 39.63 -27.93 -40.55
C LYS A 11 38.17 -27.97 -40.12
N ARG A 12 37.50 -29.12 -40.24
CA ARG A 12 36.10 -29.31 -39.84
C ARG A 12 35.93 -29.27 -38.32
N SER A 13 36.84 -29.90 -37.57
CA SER A 13 36.89 -29.85 -36.10
C SER A 13 37.19 -28.44 -35.57
N LEU A 14 38.15 -27.72 -36.16
CA LEU A 14 38.50 -26.36 -35.76
C LEU A 14 37.34 -25.37 -36.00
N SER A 15 36.65 -25.50 -37.14
CA SER A 15 35.47 -24.67 -37.46
C SER A 15 34.30 -24.93 -36.51
N GLN A 16 34.08 -26.18 -36.09
CA GLN A 16 33.05 -26.53 -35.11
C GLN A 16 33.32 -25.91 -33.74
N SER A 17 34.57 -25.96 -33.26
CA SER A 17 34.98 -25.35 -32.00
C SER A 17 34.79 -23.83 -31.99
N ILE A 18 35.10 -23.15 -33.11
CA ILE A 18 34.90 -21.70 -33.26
C ILE A 18 33.41 -21.33 -33.16
N ASN A 19 32.53 -22.08 -33.82
CA ASN A 19 31.09 -21.83 -33.76
C ASN A 19 30.53 -22.03 -32.34
N ILE A 20 31.02 -23.02 -31.60
CA ILE A 20 30.61 -23.26 -30.20
C ILE A 20 31.05 -22.09 -29.31
N ILE A 21 32.27 -21.57 -29.48
CA ILE A 21 32.76 -20.42 -28.71
C ILE A 21 31.92 -19.16 -28.99
N ILE A 22 31.55 -18.93 -30.26
CA ILE A 22 30.70 -17.81 -30.64
C ILE A 22 29.30 -17.94 -30.01
N LEU A 23 28.71 -19.13 -30.04
CA LEU A 23 27.39 -19.39 -29.43
C LEU A 23 27.41 -19.18 -27.92
N ILE A 24 28.46 -19.63 -27.24
CA ILE A 24 28.65 -19.43 -25.80
C ILE A 24 28.80 -17.93 -25.49
N GLY A 25 29.61 -17.20 -26.28
CA GLY A 25 29.78 -15.76 -26.13
C GLY A 25 28.47 -14.98 -26.27
N ILE A 26 27.64 -15.34 -27.25
CA ILE A 26 26.30 -14.74 -27.45
C ILE A 26 25.39 -15.05 -26.26
N PHE A 27 25.39 -16.29 -25.76
CA PHE A 27 24.59 -16.70 -24.62
C PHE A 27 24.95 -15.92 -23.34
N PHE A 28 26.24 -15.78 -23.04
CA PHE A 28 26.71 -14.96 -21.92
C PHE A 28 26.38 -13.48 -22.10
N GLY A 29 26.52 -12.94 -23.32
CA GLY A 29 26.12 -11.58 -23.65
C GLY A 29 24.63 -11.32 -23.38
N ILE A 30 23.76 -12.25 -23.75
CA ILE A 30 22.32 -12.17 -23.48
C ILE A 30 22.04 -12.22 -21.98
N ILE A 31 22.67 -13.12 -21.23
CA ILE A 31 22.51 -13.21 -19.77
C ILE A 31 22.94 -11.93 -19.07
N ILE A 32 24.10 -11.38 -19.42
CA ILE A 32 24.60 -10.13 -18.85
C ILE A 32 23.63 -8.99 -19.17
N THR A 33 23.13 -8.91 -20.40
CA THR A 33 22.15 -7.89 -20.81
C THR A 33 20.84 -8.02 -20.03
N ILE A 34 20.34 -9.24 -19.83
CA ILE A 34 19.13 -9.51 -19.01
C ILE A 34 19.38 -9.13 -17.55
N PHE A 35 20.54 -9.48 -16.98
CA PHE A 35 20.88 -9.18 -15.60
C PHE A 35 21.02 -7.67 -15.37
N VAL A 36 21.72 -6.97 -16.26
CA VAL A 36 21.80 -5.50 -16.32
C VAL A 36 20.38 -4.93 -16.43
N TYR A 37 19.56 -5.42 -17.36
CA TYR A 37 18.18 -4.99 -17.50
C TYR A 37 17.40 -5.14 -16.19
N PHE A 38 17.45 -6.28 -15.51
CA PHE A 38 16.74 -6.50 -14.23
C PHE A 38 17.29 -5.63 -13.09
N TYR A 39 18.62 -5.47 -13.01
CA TYR A 39 19.27 -4.66 -11.98
C TYR A 39 18.91 -3.18 -12.14
N TYR A 40 18.96 -2.67 -13.38
CA TYR A 40 18.61 -1.28 -13.69
C TYR A 40 17.10 -1.07 -13.86
N LYS A 41 16.27 -2.10 -14.02
CA LYS A 41 14.81 -1.97 -14.16
C LYS A 41 14.23 -1.14 -13.03
N LYS A 42 14.60 -1.39 -11.77
CA LYS A 42 14.13 -0.60 -10.62
C LYS A 42 14.63 0.85 -10.62
N SER A 43 15.87 1.09 -11.04
CA SER A 43 16.48 2.43 -11.09
C SER A 43 15.99 3.26 -12.28
N ILE A 44 15.80 2.64 -13.45
CA ILE A 44 15.21 3.23 -14.66
C ILE A 44 13.73 3.54 -14.41
N LEU A 45 12.98 2.65 -13.75
CA LEU A 45 11.59 2.92 -13.38
C LEU A 45 11.53 4.16 -12.47
N LYS A 46 12.36 4.24 -11.41
CA LYS A 46 12.51 5.44 -10.54
C LYS A 46 12.86 6.72 -11.31
N CYS A 47 13.78 6.63 -12.28
CA CYS A 47 14.18 7.78 -13.09
C CYS A 47 13.06 8.22 -14.05
N LEU A 48 12.39 7.28 -14.71
CA LEU A 48 11.23 7.52 -15.58
C LEU A 48 10.02 8.05 -14.80
N TYR A 49 9.81 7.57 -13.57
CA TYR A 49 8.79 8.10 -12.64
C TYR A 49 9.01 9.58 -12.34
N LYS A 50 10.27 10.02 -12.19
CA LYS A 50 10.61 11.43 -11.89
C LYS A 50 10.52 12.34 -13.12
N LYS A 51 10.78 11.81 -14.32
CA LYS A 51 10.80 12.57 -15.59
C LYS A 51 9.48 12.56 -16.39
N ASN A 52 8.43 11.88 -15.92
CA ASN A 52 7.06 11.97 -16.45
C ASN A 52 6.92 11.61 -17.96
N ILE A 53 7.82 10.77 -18.51
CA ILE A 53 7.91 10.46 -19.95
C ILE A 53 6.83 9.47 -20.43
N CYS A 54 6.16 8.75 -19.52
CA CYS A 54 5.04 7.88 -19.88
C CYS A 54 3.90 8.00 -18.87
N GLY A 55 3.11 9.08 -18.98
CA GLY A 55 1.99 9.38 -18.08
C GLY A 55 0.78 8.45 -18.17
N ARG A 56 0.79 7.46 -19.09
CA ARG A 56 -0.34 6.54 -19.32
C ARG A 56 -0.09 5.07 -18.93
N CYS A 57 1.16 4.63 -18.82
CA CYS A 57 1.44 3.20 -18.64
C CYS A 57 1.83 2.79 -17.22
N ILE A 58 1.87 3.71 -16.26
CA ILE A 58 2.07 3.37 -14.85
C ILE A 58 1.23 4.29 -13.97
N LYS A 59 0.23 3.71 -13.31
CA LYS A 59 -0.59 4.39 -12.30
C LYS A 59 0.33 4.91 -11.19
N ARG A 60 0.24 6.21 -10.87
CA ARG A 60 0.85 6.73 -9.65
C ARG A 60 0.20 6.01 -8.45
N PRO A 61 0.92 5.67 -7.38
CA PRO A 61 0.27 5.16 -6.16
C PRO A 61 -0.80 6.15 -5.66
N ASP A 62 -0.53 7.45 -5.79
CA ASP A 62 -1.49 8.52 -5.50
C ASP A 62 -2.73 8.49 -6.40
N TYR A 63 -2.68 7.87 -7.60
CA TYR A 63 -3.85 7.73 -8.48
C TYR A 63 -4.77 6.60 -8.01
N GLU A 64 -4.21 5.49 -7.49
CA GLU A 64 -5.04 4.45 -6.86
C GLU A 64 -5.68 4.93 -5.55
N GLU A 65 -5.01 5.81 -4.81
CA GLU A 65 -5.56 6.47 -3.61
C GLU A 65 -6.79 7.34 -3.92
N ASN A 66 -6.85 7.94 -5.12
CA ASN A 66 -8.01 8.71 -5.60
C ASN A 66 -9.10 7.83 -6.25
N LEU A 67 -8.86 6.52 -6.40
CA LEU A 67 -9.83 5.55 -6.94
C LEU A 67 -10.49 4.71 -5.83
N LYS A 68 -10.04 4.85 -4.58
CA LYS A 68 -10.65 4.16 -3.45
C LYS A 68 -12.04 4.72 -3.17
N LYS A 69 -12.96 3.83 -2.82
CA LYS A 69 -14.34 4.19 -2.49
C LYS A 69 -14.39 5.08 -1.25
N ASN A 70 -13.50 4.82 -0.29
CA ASN A 70 -13.47 5.53 0.98
C ASN A 70 -12.08 6.16 1.23
N ASP A 71 -12.07 7.33 1.86
CA ASP A 71 -10.84 8.02 2.22
C ASP A 71 -10.16 7.34 3.42
N ALA A 72 -10.94 6.84 4.37
CA ALA A 72 -10.44 6.10 5.52
C ALA A 72 -11.42 5.03 6.03
N PHE A 73 -10.88 3.89 6.45
CA PHE A 73 -11.58 2.91 7.28
C PHE A 73 -11.29 3.18 8.75
N LEU A 74 -12.34 3.23 9.59
CA LEU A 74 -12.22 3.33 11.05
C LEU A 74 -12.43 1.96 11.69
N ALA A 75 -11.39 1.46 12.37
CA ALA A 75 -11.42 0.28 13.21
C ALA A 75 -11.46 0.68 14.70
N PHE A 76 -12.44 0.16 15.43
CA PHE A 76 -12.71 0.52 16.82
C PHE A 76 -13.56 -0.57 17.50
N SER A 77 -13.62 -0.59 18.83
CA SER A 77 -14.44 -1.56 19.55
C SER A 77 -15.92 -1.22 19.48
N HIS A 78 -16.80 -2.22 19.50
CA HIS A 78 -18.26 -2.02 19.64
C HIS A 78 -18.70 -1.24 20.88
N LYS A 79 -17.84 -1.16 21.89
CA LYS A 79 -18.08 -0.37 23.10
C LYS A 79 -17.74 1.11 22.95
N ASP A 80 -17.04 1.49 21.88
CA ASP A 80 -16.53 2.84 21.64
C ASP A 80 -17.32 3.57 20.53
N LEU A 81 -18.57 3.16 20.29
CA LEU A 81 -19.39 3.69 19.20
C LEU A 81 -19.68 5.19 19.39
N ASP A 82 -19.78 5.64 20.63
CA ASP A 82 -19.96 7.04 21.03
C ASP A 82 -18.83 7.95 20.54
N LEU A 83 -17.62 7.42 20.38
CA LEU A 83 -16.47 8.20 19.89
C LEU A 83 -16.61 8.56 18.40
N ILE A 84 -17.37 7.77 17.63
CA ILE A 84 -17.44 7.86 16.17
C ILE A 84 -18.17 9.09 15.69
N ASP A 85 -19.17 9.55 16.45
CA ASP A 85 -19.94 10.75 16.11
C ASP A 85 -19.02 11.97 15.94
N GLU A 86 -18.01 12.12 16.82
CA GLU A 86 -17.04 13.20 16.71
C GLU A 86 -16.21 13.10 15.41
N TYR A 87 -15.79 11.89 15.02
CA TYR A 87 -15.04 11.68 13.77
C TYR A 87 -15.89 11.96 12.54
N VAL A 88 -17.17 11.54 12.55
CA VAL A 88 -18.11 11.81 11.46
C VAL A 88 -18.32 13.30 11.30
N GLU A 89 -18.54 14.03 12.40
CA GLU A 89 -18.71 15.49 12.36
C GLU A 89 -17.46 16.22 11.86
N LYS A 90 -16.27 15.82 12.33
CA LYS A 90 -15.03 16.52 11.98
C LYS A 90 -14.50 16.16 10.59
N LEU A 91 -14.65 14.92 10.15
CA LEU A 91 -14.06 14.42 8.90
C LEU A 91 -15.07 14.42 7.74
N GLU A 92 -16.31 13.96 7.95
CA GLU A 92 -17.33 13.89 6.88
C GLU A 92 -18.10 15.22 6.72
N ARG A 93 -18.47 15.86 7.82
CA ARG A 93 -19.19 17.15 7.80
C ARG A 93 -18.26 18.36 7.86
N GLY A 94 -16.96 18.11 7.98
CA GLY A 94 -15.92 19.14 7.94
C GLY A 94 -15.67 19.69 6.53
N PRO A 95 -14.78 20.67 6.39
CA PRO A 95 -14.50 21.33 5.11
C PRO A 95 -13.88 20.41 4.04
N ALA A 96 -13.20 19.33 4.44
CA ALA A 96 -12.60 18.37 3.52
C ALA A 96 -13.58 17.27 3.03
N GLN A 97 -14.68 17.08 3.78
CA GLN A 97 -15.78 16.16 3.46
C GLN A 97 -15.35 14.71 3.19
N TYR A 98 -14.39 14.17 3.96
CA TYR A 98 -13.89 12.81 3.76
C TYR A 98 -15.00 11.78 3.81
N GLN A 99 -14.85 10.67 3.08
CA GLN A 99 -15.74 9.53 3.14
C GLN A 99 -15.15 8.47 4.07
N LEU A 100 -15.79 8.25 5.23
CA LEU A 100 -15.37 7.24 6.18
C LEU A 100 -16.12 5.92 5.96
N CYS A 101 -15.44 4.82 6.23
CA CYS A 101 -16.02 3.48 6.26
C CYS A 101 -15.91 2.89 7.66
N PHE A 102 -17.01 2.34 8.19
CA PHE A 102 -16.99 1.58 9.44
C PHE A 102 -18.15 0.58 9.56
N TYR A 103 -17.99 -0.41 10.44
CA TYR A 103 -18.85 -1.58 10.49
C TYR A 103 -20.31 -1.31 10.83
N HIS A 104 -20.61 -0.32 11.68
CA HIS A 104 -22.00 -0.03 12.10
C HIS A 104 -22.89 0.48 10.94
N ARG A 105 -22.28 1.06 9.89
CA ARG A 105 -23.00 1.68 8.78
C ARG A 105 -22.80 0.95 7.45
N ASP A 106 -21.59 0.46 7.19
CA ASP A 106 -21.16 0.10 5.83
C ASP A 106 -20.99 -1.41 5.60
N TRP A 107 -21.10 -2.23 6.65
CA TRP A 107 -20.96 -3.69 6.49
C TRP A 107 -22.25 -4.35 6.02
N LEU A 108 -22.10 -5.24 5.04
CA LEU A 108 -23.20 -6.02 4.49
C LEU A 108 -23.63 -7.11 5.47
N ILE A 109 -24.92 -7.16 5.75
CA ILE A 109 -25.51 -8.22 6.56
C ILE A 109 -25.46 -9.53 5.77
N GLY A 110 -24.88 -10.58 6.37
CA GLY A 110 -24.78 -11.91 5.76
C GLY A 110 -23.39 -12.28 5.22
N GLU A 111 -22.47 -11.32 5.13
CA GLU A 111 -21.06 -11.57 4.81
C GLU A 111 -20.27 -11.90 6.09
N SER A 112 -19.18 -12.65 5.97
CA SER A 112 -18.34 -12.95 7.15
C SER A 112 -17.60 -11.70 7.63
N ILE A 113 -17.52 -11.49 8.95
CA ILE A 113 -16.82 -10.34 9.55
C ILE A 113 -15.38 -10.20 9.02
N PRO A 114 -14.57 -11.29 8.92
CA PRO A 114 -13.24 -11.22 8.32
C PRO A 114 -13.23 -10.65 6.90
N ASN A 115 -14.16 -11.09 6.05
CA ASN A 115 -14.27 -10.58 4.67
C ASN A 115 -14.68 -9.10 4.66
N CYS A 116 -15.62 -8.69 5.50
CA CYS A 116 -16.00 -7.28 5.63
C CYS A 116 -14.81 -6.40 6.00
N ILE A 117 -13.96 -6.86 6.93
CA ILE A 117 -12.74 -6.15 7.34
C ILE A 117 -11.77 -6.03 6.16
N VAL A 118 -11.47 -7.15 5.49
CA VAL A 118 -10.56 -7.17 4.34
C VAL A 118 -11.07 -6.24 3.24
N ASN A 119 -12.35 -6.33 2.88
CA ASN A 119 -12.97 -5.47 1.86
C ASN A 119 -12.92 -3.99 2.26
N SER A 120 -13.23 -3.66 3.52
CA SER A 120 -13.19 -2.28 4.02
C SER A 120 -11.78 -1.71 3.98
N ILE A 121 -10.78 -2.52 4.31
CA ILE A 121 -9.36 -2.17 4.21
C ILE A 121 -8.94 -2.03 2.73
N GLU A 122 -9.44 -2.87 1.84
CA GLU A 122 -9.19 -2.80 0.40
C GLU A 122 -9.76 -1.56 -0.25
N ASP A 123 -10.96 -1.17 0.13
CA ASP A 123 -11.71 -0.05 -0.43
C ASP A 123 -11.33 1.31 0.16
N SER A 124 -10.38 1.33 1.11
CA SER A 124 -9.99 2.55 1.83
C SER A 124 -8.54 2.97 1.58
N SER A 125 -8.31 4.28 1.49
CA SER A 125 -6.98 4.89 1.29
C SER A 125 -6.15 4.97 2.58
N ARG A 126 -6.80 5.07 3.72
CA ARG A 126 -6.19 5.01 5.06
C ARG A 126 -6.92 4.00 5.93
N ILE A 127 -6.19 3.47 6.91
CA ILE A 127 -6.76 2.67 7.99
C ILE A 127 -6.49 3.45 9.27
N ILE A 128 -7.54 3.80 10.00
CA ILE A 128 -7.47 4.50 11.28
C ILE A 128 -7.91 3.52 12.37
N ILE A 129 -7.03 3.25 13.34
CA ILE A 129 -7.33 2.40 14.48
C ILE A 129 -7.47 3.26 15.72
N LEU A 130 -8.63 3.20 16.37
CA LEU A 130 -8.89 3.84 17.65
C LEU A 130 -8.45 2.88 18.76
N LEU A 131 -7.25 3.10 19.28
CA LEU A 131 -6.68 2.28 20.34
C LEU A 131 -7.18 2.78 21.69
N THR A 132 -8.28 2.16 22.16
CA THR A 132 -8.88 2.31 23.49
C THR A 132 -8.58 1.09 24.36
N GLU A 133 -8.87 1.17 25.67
CA GLU A 133 -8.80 -0.01 26.54
C GLU A 133 -9.72 -1.14 26.06
N HIS A 134 -10.93 -0.78 25.59
CA HIS A 134 -11.91 -1.72 25.06
C HIS A 134 -11.43 -2.38 23.76
N PHE A 135 -10.68 -1.67 22.92
CA PHE A 135 -10.09 -2.23 21.72
C PHE A 135 -9.03 -3.28 22.05
N VAL A 136 -8.09 -2.95 22.96
CA VAL A 136 -6.97 -3.82 23.37
C VAL A 136 -7.45 -5.12 24.02
N GLN A 137 -8.51 -5.03 24.82
CA GLN A 137 -9.12 -6.18 25.50
C GLN A 137 -9.95 -7.07 24.56
N SER A 138 -10.40 -6.54 23.42
CA SER A 138 -11.24 -7.29 22.49
C SER A 138 -10.43 -8.22 21.58
N SER A 139 -10.89 -9.47 21.44
CA SER A 139 -10.32 -10.43 20.47
C SER A 139 -10.50 -9.96 19.02
N TRP A 140 -11.61 -9.29 18.73
CA TRP A 140 -11.90 -8.71 17.42
C TRP A 140 -10.98 -7.55 17.05
N GLY A 141 -10.68 -6.64 17.98
CA GLY A 141 -9.72 -5.55 17.73
C GLY A 141 -8.31 -6.06 17.41
N ARG A 142 -7.89 -7.17 18.03
CA ARG A 142 -6.61 -7.83 17.71
C ARG A 142 -6.60 -8.41 16.29
N PHE A 143 -7.71 -9.00 15.85
CA PHE A 143 -7.85 -9.50 14.48
C PHE A 143 -7.81 -8.35 13.46
N GLU A 144 -8.62 -7.32 13.65
CA GLU A 144 -8.65 -6.12 12.80
C GLU A 144 -7.26 -5.48 12.66
N PHE A 145 -6.53 -5.38 13.78
CA PHE A 145 -5.16 -4.86 13.81
C PHE A 145 -4.20 -5.70 12.96
N ARG A 146 -4.21 -7.03 13.10
CA ARG A 146 -3.34 -7.92 12.32
C ARG A 146 -3.65 -7.86 10.83
N SER A 147 -4.93 -7.88 10.46
CA SER A 147 -5.36 -7.72 9.07
C SER A 147 -4.94 -6.37 8.48
N ALA A 148 -5.00 -5.29 9.26
CA ALA A 148 -4.53 -3.97 8.82
C ALA A 148 -3.00 -3.94 8.59
N ILE A 149 -2.21 -4.54 9.48
CA ILE A 149 -0.76 -4.68 9.29
C ILE A 149 -0.45 -5.48 8.03
N GLU A 150 -1.09 -6.62 7.83
CA GLU A 150 -0.89 -7.46 6.66
C GLU A 150 -1.18 -6.69 5.37
N ALA A 151 -2.32 -5.99 5.33
CA ALA A 151 -2.72 -5.18 4.19
C ALA A 151 -1.74 -4.03 3.89
N THR A 152 -1.19 -3.34 4.90
CA THR A 152 -0.17 -2.30 4.70
C THR A 152 1.20 -2.85 4.32
N THR A 153 1.52 -4.08 4.73
CA THR A 153 2.76 -4.77 4.35
C THR A 153 2.73 -5.20 2.88
N ILE A 154 1.59 -5.71 2.42
CA ILE A 154 1.34 -6.09 1.03
C ILE A 154 1.26 -4.84 0.15
N ASN A 155 0.54 -3.81 0.60
CA ASN A 155 0.38 -2.56 -0.13
C ASN A 155 1.07 -1.39 0.59
N LYS A 156 2.35 -1.17 0.25
CA LYS A 156 3.23 -0.15 0.85
C LYS A 156 2.73 1.30 0.77
N TYR A 157 1.66 1.56 0.03
CA TYR A 157 1.05 2.88 -0.11
C TYR A 157 -0.13 3.10 0.85
N LYS A 158 -0.71 2.05 1.42
CA LYS A 158 -1.72 2.18 2.48
C LYS A 158 -1.04 2.56 3.79
N ARG A 159 -1.42 3.70 4.36
CA ARG A 159 -0.89 4.18 5.64
C ARG A 159 -1.84 3.82 6.77
N LEU A 160 -1.33 3.08 7.74
CA LEU A 160 -1.99 2.82 9.01
C LEU A 160 -1.77 4.01 9.95
N ILE A 161 -2.84 4.50 10.54
CA ILE A 161 -2.85 5.60 11.51
C ILE A 161 -3.39 5.03 12.81
N ILE A 162 -2.58 5.06 13.88
CA ILE A 162 -3.01 4.61 15.20
C ILE A 162 -3.26 5.83 16.07
N ILE A 163 -4.43 5.86 16.70
CA ILE A 163 -4.88 6.91 17.61
C ILE A 163 -4.99 6.33 19.00
N VAL A 164 -4.10 6.74 19.90
CA VAL A 164 -4.03 6.23 21.27
C VAL A 164 -4.85 7.11 22.19
N TYR A 165 -5.83 6.51 22.88
CA TYR A 165 -6.66 7.16 23.89
C TYR A 165 -6.01 7.12 25.27
N SER A 166 -6.38 8.09 26.12
CA SER A 166 -6.01 8.11 27.54
C SER A 166 -6.53 6.86 28.24
N GLY A 167 -5.68 6.20 29.04
CA GLY A 167 -6.01 4.95 29.75
C GLY A 167 -5.30 3.71 29.18
N VAL A 168 -4.87 3.74 27.92
CA VAL A 168 -4.12 2.62 27.34
C VAL A 168 -2.68 2.61 27.85
N ASP A 169 -2.32 1.60 28.64
CA ASP A 169 -0.92 1.31 28.94
C ASP A 169 -0.26 0.62 27.73
N LEU A 170 0.74 1.27 27.16
CA LEU A 170 1.52 0.75 26.05
C LEU A 170 2.33 -0.51 26.42
N ASN A 171 2.51 -0.77 27.72
CA ASN A 171 3.20 -1.96 28.20
C ASN A 171 2.35 -3.22 28.14
N ASP A 172 1.03 -3.08 28.30
CA ASP A 172 0.05 -4.18 28.30
C ASP A 172 -0.38 -4.60 26.88
N LEU A 173 0.16 -3.93 25.86
CA LEU A 173 -0.10 -4.24 24.48
C LEU A 173 0.59 -5.54 24.04
N ASP A 174 -0.05 -6.25 23.11
CA ASP A 174 0.56 -7.41 22.47
C ASP A 174 1.90 -7.01 21.81
N SER A 175 2.85 -7.94 21.78
CA SER A 175 4.23 -7.70 21.32
C SER A 175 4.26 -7.14 19.90
N GLU A 176 3.33 -7.55 19.05
CA GLU A 176 3.19 -7.06 17.68
C GLU A 176 2.78 -5.57 17.63
N LEU A 177 1.73 -5.20 18.37
CA LEU A 177 1.24 -3.83 18.46
C LEU A 177 2.28 -2.91 19.11
N LYS A 178 2.94 -3.39 20.18
CA LYS A 178 4.03 -2.68 20.86
C LYS A 178 5.20 -2.41 19.92
N ASN A 179 5.62 -3.41 19.15
CA ASN A 179 6.68 -3.25 18.16
C ASN A 179 6.27 -2.25 17.08
N TYR A 180 5.04 -2.35 16.57
CA TYR A 180 4.56 -1.41 15.57
C TYR A 180 4.60 0.04 16.07
N LEU A 181 4.09 0.29 17.28
CA LEU A 181 4.10 1.62 17.90
C LEU A 181 5.51 2.13 18.23
N LYS A 182 6.46 1.24 18.52
CA LYS A 182 7.85 1.61 18.77
C LYS A 182 8.56 2.12 17.50
N PHE A 183 8.22 1.55 16.35
CA PHE A 183 8.89 1.87 15.08
C PHE A 183 8.12 2.85 14.19
N ASN A 184 6.87 3.18 14.53
CA ASN A 184 6.01 4.05 13.74
C ASN A 184 5.42 5.17 14.59
N THR A 185 5.14 6.31 13.98
CA THR A 185 4.50 7.44 14.65
C THR A 185 3.02 7.20 14.83
N TYR A 186 2.52 7.35 16.06
CA TYR A 186 1.10 7.33 16.41
C TYR A 186 0.62 8.72 16.84
N LEU A 187 -0.69 8.94 16.78
CA LEU A 187 -1.34 10.15 17.30
C LEU A 187 -1.89 9.85 18.68
N ARG A 188 -1.78 10.80 19.60
CA ARG A 188 -2.47 10.71 20.89
C ARG A 188 -3.73 11.57 20.86
N ARG A 189 -4.80 11.06 21.46
CA ARG A 189 -6.09 11.76 21.48
C ARG A 189 -6.07 13.00 22.39
N ASP A 190 -5.28 12.97 23.46
CA ASP A 190 -5.09 14.04 24.45
C ASP A 190 -4.28 15.25 23.92
N ASP A 191 -3.70 15.15 22.73
CA ASP A 191 -2.98 16.24 22.10
C ASP A 191 -3.93 17.40 21.71
N PRO A 192 -3.70 18.64 22.18
CA PRO A 192 -4.52 19.80 21.80
C PRO A 192 -4.60 20.05 20.29
N GLN A 193 -3.59 19.61 19.54
CA GLN A 193 -3.51 19.73 18.08
C GLN A 193 -3.88 18.45 17.34
N PHE A 194 -4.49 17.47 18.02
CA PHE A 194 -4.85 16.17 17.46
C PHE A 194 -5.51 16.26 16.08
N TRP A 195 -6.59 17.03 15.96
CA TRP A 195 -7.35 17.16 14.71
C TRP A 195 -6.49 17.73 13.58
N LYS A 196 -5.65 18.73 13.85
CA LYS A 196 -4.74 19.30 12.85
C LYS A 196 -3.72 18.26 12.38
N LYS A 197 -3.15 17.48 13.29
CA LYS A 197 -2.20 16.41 12.97
C LYS A 197 -2.86 15.28 12.19
N LEU A 198 -4.08 14.89 12.55
CA LEU A 198 -4.85 13.88 11.83
C LEU A 198 -5.13 14.33 10.39
N MET A 199 -5.62 15.56 10.21
CA MET A 199 -5.89 16.12 8.88
C MET A 199 -4.66 16.18 7.97
N LEU A 200 -3.45 16.34 8.54
CA LEU A 200 -2.20 16.34 7.77
C LEU A 200 -1.82 14.96 7.23
N VAL A 201 -2.22 13.88 7.91
CA VAL A 201 -1.88 12.49 7.50
C VAL A 201 -2.99 11.83 6.66
N MET A 202 -4.17 12.44 6.64
CA MET A 202 -5.29 12.07 5.77
C MET A 202 -4.94 12.24 4.27
N PRO A 203 -5.60 11.50 3.36
CA PRO A 203 -5.36 11.64 1.93
C PRO A 203 -5.67 13.07 1.48
N GLN A 204 -4.77 13.68 0.72
CA GLN A 204 -5.05 14.99 0.16
C GLN A 204 -6.01 14.82 -1.02
N ARG A 205 -7.26 15.22 -0.82
CA ARG A 205 -8.17 15.41 -1.95
C ARG A 205 -7.62 16.52 -2.82
N LYS A 206 -7.21 16.19 -4.05
CA LYS A 206 -7.14 17.22 -5.08
C LYS A 206 -8.56 17.68 -5.26
N GLN A 207 -8.85 18.95 -4.96
CA GLN A 207 -10.05 19.58 -5.49
C GLN A 207 -10.02 19.35 -6.99
N THR A 208 -10.81 18.39 -7.47
CA THR A 208 -11.33 18.48 -8.82
C THR A 208 -12.11 19.78 -8.81
N ASP A 209 -11.60 20.79 -9.51
CA ASP A 209 -12.36 21.99 -9.85
C ASP A 209 -13.68 21.51 -10.43
N VAL A 210 -14.71 21.46 -9.58
CA VAL A 210 -16.09 21.49 -10.03
C VAL A 210 -16.23 22.90 -10.56
N THR A 211 -15.88 23.06 -11.83
CA THR A 211 -16.30 24.22 -12.60
C THR A 211 -17.81 24.31 -12.37
N PRO A 212 -18.30 25.42 -11.80
CA PRO A 212 -19.73 25.61 -11.68
C PRO A 212 -20.26 25.50 -13.11
N LYS A 213 -21.12 24.51 -13.35
CA LYS A 213 -22.01 24.58 -14.50
C LYS A 213 -22.74 25.90 -14.31
N ASN A 214 -22.37 26.89 -15.12
CA ASN A 214 -23.17 28.08 -15.31
C ASN A 214 -24.50 27.58 -15.88
N ASP A 215 -25.46 27.36 -14.98
CA ASP A 215 -26.86 27.39 -15.33
C ASP A 215 -27.17 28.85 -15.70
N LEU A 216 -26.98 29.16 -16.98
CA LEU A 216 -27.45 30.39 -17.60
C LEU A 216 -28.22 30.02 -18.88
N LEU A 217 -29.54 30.24 -18.76
CA LEU A 217 -30.57 30.40 -19.80
C LEU A 217 -31.00 29.15 -20.60
#